data_AF-R7SWN2-F1
#
_entry.id   AF-R7SWN2-F1
#
_cell.length_a   1.000
_cell.length_b   1.000
_cell.length_c   1.000
_cell.angle_alpha   90.00
_cell.angle_beta   90.00
_cell.angle_gamma   90.00
#
_symmetry.space_group_name_H-M   'P 1'
#
loop_
_entity.id
_entity.type
_entity.pdbx_description
1 polymer ?
#
loop_
_entity_poly.entity_id
_entity_poly.type
_entity_poly.pdbx_seq_one_letter_code
_entity_poly.pdbx_strand_id
1 'polypeptide(L)'
;MSQFLEGDIDILLATEAAGMGCNIPDIARVVQFKAPDSLSTWLQRAGRAGRNVSIQARAVLLIQPSVFQEVGRSTHKDGDTIVYKKTIEPGLRRWVEVPIEQC
;
A
#
# COMPACT_ATOMS: atom_id res chain seq x y z
N MET A 1 -3.66 -5.83 -21.64
CA MET A 1 -4.78 -6.21 -20.75
C MET A 1 -5.35 -7.58 -21.11
N SER A 2 -5.71 -7.86 -22.36
CA SER A 2 -6.20 -9.20 -22.79
C SER A 2 -5.26 -10.33 -22.37
N GLN A 3 -3.96 -10.20 -22.68
CA GLN A 3 -2.94 -11.19 -22.34
C GLN A 3 -2.83 -11.49 -20.83
N PHE A 4 -3.12 -10.52 -19.97
CA PHE A 4 -3.13 -10.75 -18.51
C PHE A 4 -4.40 -11.49 -18.07
N LEU A 5 -5.54 -11.19 -18.71
CA LEU A 5 -6.81 -11.88 -18.45
C LEU A 5 -6.83 -13.30 -19.04
N GLU A 6 -6.11 -13.52 -20.13
CA GLU A 6 -5.94 -14.80 -20.81
C GLU A 6 -4.89 -15.69 -20.11
N GLY A 7 -4.10 -15.12 -19.20
CA GLY A 7 -3.07 -15.83 -18.44
C GLY A 7 -1.71 -15.96 -19.15
N ASP A 8 -1.53 -15.30 -20.30
CA ASP A 8 -0.24 -15.22 -21.00
C ASP A 8 0.80 -14.37 -20.25
N ILE A 9 0.33 -13.49 -19.36
CA ILE A 9 1.15 -12.62 -18.53
C ILE A 9 0.76 -12.82 -17.06
N ASP A 10 1.74 -13.13 -16.22
CA ASP A 10 1.53 -13.34 -14.77
C ASP A 10 1.48 -12.03 -13.96
N ILE A 11 2.10 -10.96 -14.48
CA ILE A 11 2.30 -9.70 -13.74
C ILE A 11 1.87 -8.51 -14.59
N LEU A 12 0.89 -7.76 -14.10
CA LEU A 12 0.49 -6.48 -14.65
C LEU A 12 1.07 -5.33 -13.81
N LEU A 13 1.89 -4.48 -14.44
CA LEU A 13 2.32 -3.22 -13.85
C LEU A 13 1.30 -2.12 -14.19
N ALA A 14 0.79 -1.45 -13.17
CA ALA A 14 -0.25 -0.44 -13.31
C ALA A 14 0.07 0.82 -12.48
N THR A 15 -0.27 1.98 -13.04
CA THR A 15 -0.45 3.23 -12.28
C THR A 15 -1.93 3.44 -11.99
N GLU A 16 -2.30 4.48 -11.24
CA GLU A 16 -3.70 4.76 -10.86
C GLU A 16 -4.70 4.73 -12.01
N ALA A 17 -4.29 5.26 -13.17
CA ALA A 17 -5.15 5.32 -14.36
C ALA A 17 -5.45 3.94 -14.97
N ALA A 18 -4.60 2.94 -14.74
CA ALA A 18 -4.75 1.61 -15.32
C ALA A 18 -5.64 0.67 -14.47
N GLY A 19 -5.91 1.01 -13.20
CA GLY A 19 -6.67 0.15 -12.28
C GLY A 19 -8.17 0.49 -12.13
N MET A 20 -8.61 1.65 -12.60
CA MET A 20 -10.01 2.05 -12.53
C MET A 20 -10.82 1.43 -13.67
N GLY A 21 -11.91 0.73 -13.34
CA GLY A 21 -12.84 0.14 -14.33
C GLY A 21 -12.46 -1.26 -14.84
N CYS A 22 -11.23 -1.72 -14.62
CA CYS A 22 -10.85 -3.09 -14.98
C CYS A 22 -11.30 -4.07 -13.88
N ASN A 23 -12.43 -4.75 -14.10
CA ASN A 23 -12.82 -5.90 -13.28
C ASN A 23 -11.98 -7.12 -13.68
N ILE A 24 -10.77 -7.21 -13.14
CA ILE A 24 -9.91 -8.38 -13.33
C ILE A 24 -10.29 -9.40 -12.25
N PRO A 25 -10.92 -10.53 -12.61
CA PRO A 25 -11.19 -11.59 -11.65
C PRO A 25 -9.89 -12.22 -11.17
N ASP A 26 -9.94 -12.86 -9.99
CA ASP A 26 -8.92 -13.83 -9.54
C ASP A 26 -7.49 -13.30 -9.33
N ILE A 27 -7.32 -12.05 -8.90
CA ILE A 27 -5.99 -11.56 -8.50
C ILE A 27 -5.54 -12.22 -7.17
N ALA A 28 -4.49 -13.04 -7.25
CA ALA A 28 -3.86 -13.68 -6.09
C ALA A 28 -2.95 -12.74 -5.29
N ARG A 29 -2.36 -11.71 -5.93
CA ARG A 29 -1.44 -10.78 -5.26
C ARG A 29 -1.58 -9.35 -5.75
N VAL A 30 -1.61 -8.42 -4.80
CA VAL A 30 -1.43 -6.98 -5.05
C VAL A 30 -0.16 -6.53 -4.35
N VAL A 31 0.71 -5.83 -5.08
CA VAL A 31 1.92 -5.20 -4.52
C VAL A 31 1.84 -3.70 -4.77
N GLN A 32 1.67 -2.94 -3.69
CA GLN A 32 1.72 -1.49 -3.73
C GLN A 32 3.16 -1.04 -3.50
N PHE A 33 3.76 -0.45 -4.55
CA PHE A 33 5.08 0.16 -4.44
C PHE A 33 4.95 1.63 -4.03
N LYS A 34 5.71 2.03 -3.00
CA LYS A 34 5.64 3.34 -2.32
C LYS A 34 4.35 3.54 -1.53
N ALA A 35 4.44 4.39 -0.52
CA ALA A 35 3.28 4.80 0.27
C ALA A 35 2.23 5.46 -0.64
N PRO A 36 0.95 5.02 -0.59
CA PRO A 36 -0.14 5.71 -1.26
C PRO A 36 -0.48 7.03 -0.55
N ASP A 37 -1.37 7.81 -1.16
CA ASP A 37 -1.78 9.10 -0.59
C ASP A 37 -2.61 8.96 0.68
N SER A 38 -3.35 7.86 0.82
CA SER A 38 -4.18 7.57 1.99
C SER A 38 -4.30 6.08 2.28
N LEU A 39 -4.72 5.75 3.51
CA LEU A 39 -5.08 4.39 3.91
C LEU A 39 -6.26 3.87 3.09
N SER A 40 -7.26 4.71 2.84
CA SER A 40 -8.43 4.33 2.01
C SER A 40 -8.01 3.94 0.59
N THR A 41 -7.07 4.68 0.01
CA THR A 41 -6.47 4.36 -1.29
C THR A 41 -5.74 3.02 -1.24
N TRP A 42 -4.96 2.75 -0.19
CA TRP A 42 -4.33 1.44 0.00
C TRP A 42 -5.38 0.33 0.05
N LEU A 43 -6.40 0.47 0.89
CA LEU A 43 -7.44 -0.55 1.09
C LEU A 43 -8.21 -0.83 -0.21
N GLN A 44 -8.54 0.20 -0.98
CA GLN A 44 -9.20 0.04 -2.28
C GLN A 44 -8.34 -0.75 -3.27
N ARG A 45 -7.03 -0.49 -3.32
CA ARG A 45 -6.09 -1.20 -4.20
C ARG A 45 -5.86 -2.64 -3.72
N ALA A 46 -5.64 -2.83 -2.42
CA ALA A 46 -5.47 -4.14 -1.80
C ALA A 46 -6.70 -5.05 -2.02
N GLY A 47 -7.90 -4.48 -1.92
CA GLY A 47 -9.17 -5.17 -2.15
C GLY A 47 -9.43 -5.62 -3.59
N ARG A 48 -8.52 -5.35 -4.53
CA ARG A 48 -8.54 -5.99 -5.86
C ARG A 48 -8.14 -7.47 -5.79
N ALA A 49 -7.35 -7.85 -4.79
CA ALA A 49 -6.98 -9.24 -4.54
C ALA A 49 -8.14 -10.00 -3.87
N GLY A 50 -8.19 -11.32 -4.04
CA GLY A 50 -9.03 -12.18 -3.19
C GLY A 50 -10.54 -12.04 -3.41
N ARG A 51 -10.98 -11.64 -4.60
CA ARG A 51 -12.41 -11.55 -4.95
C ARG A 51 -13.08 -12.93 -5.13
N ASN A 52 -12.29 -13.98 -5.27
CA ASN A 52 -12.74 -15.35 -5.33
C ASN A 52 -12.46 -16.03 -3.98
N VAL A 53 -13.48 -16.66 -3.42
CA VAL A 53 -13.41 -17.33 -2.10
C VAL A 53 -12.46 -18.52 -2.07
N SER A 54 -12.12 -19.07 -3.25
CA SER A 54 -11.27 -20.24 -3.40
C SER A 54 -9.78 -19.90 -3.44
N ILE A 55 -9.41 -18.61 -3.53
CA ILE A 55 -8.02 -18.18 -3.62
C ILE A 55 -7.55 -17.57 -2.30
N GLN A 56 -6.36 -17.98 -1.84
CA GLN A 56 -5.67 -17.26 -0.78
C GLN A 56 -4.91 -16.08 -1.39
N ALA A 57 -5.43 -14.88 -1.19
CA ALA A 57 -4.80 -13.67 -1.70
C ALA A 57 -3.83 -13.03 -0.70
N ARG A 58 -2.84 -12.30 -1.21
CA ARG A 58 -1.92 -11.48 -0.40
C ARG A 58 -1.84 -10.05 -0.94
N ALA A 59 -1.97 -9.07 -0.05
CA ALA A 59 -1.69 -7.68 -0.34
C ALA A 59 -0.40 -7.26 0.37
N VAL A 60 0.55 -6.71 -0.37
CA VAL A 60 1.85 -6.28 0.16
C VAL A 60 2.01 -4.79 -0.08
N LEU A 61 2.24 -4.03 0.98
CA LEU A 61 2.58 -2.62 0.92
C LEU A 61 4.09 -2.45 1.13
N LEU A 62 4.81 -2.03 0.09
CA LEU A 62 6.24 -1.76 0.14
C LEU A 62 6.49 -0.27 0.37
N ILE A 63 6.91 0.08 1.58
CA ILE A 63 7.18 1.45 2.00
C ILE A 63 8.67 1.74 2.07
N GLN A 64 9.02 2.95 1.68
CA GLN A 64 10.39 3.45 1.72
C GLN A 64 10.74 3.82 3.17
N PRO A 65 11.95 3.48 3.66
CA PRO A 65 12.38 3.84 5.02
C PRO A 65 12.28 5.34 5.34
N SER A 66 12.39 6.21 4.32
CA SER A 66 12.23 7.66 4.44
C SER A 66 10.88 8.11 5.00
N VAL A 67 9.84 7.26 4.97
CA VAL A 67 8.53 7.56 5.57
C VAL A 67 8.61 7.64 7.09
N PHE A 68 9.53 6.88 7.70
CA PHE A 68 9.77 6.83 9.14
C PHE A 68 10.93 7.73 9.57
N GLN A 69 11.57 8.44 8.63
CA GLN A 69 12.69 9.32 8.93
C GLN A 69 12.19 10.70 9.34
N GLU A 70 12.61 11.17 10.49
CA GLU A 70 12.34 12.51 10.99
C GLU A 70 13.30 13.56 10.38
N VAL A 71 12.85 14.80 10.33
CA VAL A 71 13.64 15.98 9.96
C VAL A 71 14.00 16.69 11.26
N GLY A 72 15.30 16.75 11.58
CA GLY A 72 15.79 17.48 12.75
C GLY A 72 16.58 16.61 13.73
N ARG A 73 16.73 17.09 14.97
CA ARG A 73 17.56 16.45 16.01
C ARG A 73 16.80 15.31 16.70
N SER A 74 17.51 14.22 16.99
CA SER A 74 17.03 13.04 17.73
C SER A 74 16.66 13.29 19.21
N THR A 75 16.69 14.54 19.68
CA THR A 75 16.36 14.90 21.07
C THR A 75 15.04 15.66 21.05
N HIS A 76 13.94 14.94 21.23
CA HIS A 76 12.61 15.53 21.40
C HIS A 76 12.44 16.01 22.84
N LYS A 77 12.01 17.26 23.02
CA LYS A 77 11.42 17.71 24.28
C LYS A 77 9.94 17.35 24.28
N ASP A 78 9.39 17.14 25.47
CA ASP A 78 7.97 16.87 25.63
C ASP A 78 7.15 18.02 25.03
N GLY A 79 6.31 17.72 24.03
CA GLY A 79 5.55 18.70 23.25
C GLY A 79 6.13 19.10 21.89
N ASP A 80 7.29 18.58 21.47
CA ASP A 80 7.83 18.87 20.14
C ASP A 80 7.01 18.21 19.01
N THR A 81 6.75 18.95 17.94
CA THR A 81 6.10 18.42 16.74
C THR A 81 7.11 17.61 15.93
N ILE A 82 6.86 16.31 15.79
CA ILE A 82 7.67 15.45 14.92
C ILE A 82 7.39 15.79 13.45
N VAL A 83 8.42 16.29 12.77
CA VAL A 83 8.36 16.53 11.32
C VAL A 83 9.03 15.37 10.61
N TYR A 84 8.32 14.74 9.67
CA TYR A 84 8.85 13.61 8.91
C TYR A 84 9.36 14.06 7.54
N LYS A 85 10.40 13.40 7.02
CA LYS A 85 10.94 13.66 5.67
C LYS A 85 9.89 13.46 4.58
N LYS A 86 8.95 12.53 4.81
CA LYS A 86 7.77 12.36 3.97
C LYS A 86 6.50 12.58 4.79
N THR A 87 5.65 13.45 4.26
CA THR A 87 4.27 13.61 4.70
C THR A 87 3.41 12.53 4.06
N ILE A 88 2.69 11.78 4.89
CA ILE A 88 1.64 10.85 4.49
C ILE A 88 0.41 11.12 5.36
N GLU A 89 -0.76 10.69 4.88
CA GLU A 89 -2.03 10.86 5.60
C GLU A 89 -1.97 10.20 7.00
N PRO A 90 -2.51 10.85 8.05
CA PRO A 90 -2.37 10.36 9.43
C PRO A 90 -2.86 8.94 9.67
N GLY A 91 -3.97 8.53 9.03
CA GLY A 91 -4.48 7.17 9.12
C GLY A 91 -3.51 6.15 8.54
N LEU A 92 -2.92 6.45 7.39
CA LEU A 92 -1.88 5.62 6.79
C LEU A 92 -0.64 5.54 7.68
N ARG A 93 -0.18 6.68 8.25
CA ARG A 93 0.96 6.71 9.18
C ARG A 93 0.74 5.76 10.35
N ARG A 94 -0.38 5.92 11.05
CA ARG A 94 -0.72 5.08 12.20
C ARG A 94 -0.72 3.60 11.81
N TRP A 95 -1.27 3.25 10.65
CA TRP A 95 -1.34 1.86 10.20
C TRP A 95 0.04 1.25 9.93
N VAL A 96 0.97 2.00 9.34
CA VAL A 96 2.29 1.49 8.96
C VAL A 96 3.30 1.47 10.11
N GLU A 97 3.02 2.23 11.18
CA GLU A 97 3.83 2.29 12.40
C GLU A 97 3.33 1.31 13.48
N VAL A 98 2.17 0.67 13.29
CA VAL A 98 1.69 -0.36 14.21
C VAL A 98 2.68 -1.53 14.24
N PRO A 99 3.17 -1.95 15.43
CA PRO A 99 4.03 -3.12 15.54
C PRO A 99 3.36 -4.36 14.96
N ILE A 100 4.10 -5.18 14.22
CA ILE A 100 3.60 -6.43 13.60
C ILE A 100 3.02 -7.38 14.66
N GLU A 101 3.47 -7.29 15.91
CA GLU A 101 2.96 -8.07 17.05
C GLU A 101 1.50 -7.73 17.44
N GLN A 102 0.98 -6.60 16.94
CA GLN A 102 -0.38 -6.12 17.17
C GLN A 102 -1.29 -6.30 15.93
N CYS A 103 -0.81 -6.99 14.89
CA CYS A 103 -1.54 -7.26 13.65
C CYS A 103 -2.08 -8.69 13.56
#